data_AF-A0AAX3XBB4-F1
#
_entry.id   AF-A0AAX3XBB4-F1
#
_cell.length_a   1.000
_cell.length_b   1.000
_cell.length_c   1.000
_cell.angle_alpha   90.00
_cell.angle_beta   90.00
_cell.angle_gamma   90.00
#
_symmetry.space_group_name_H-M   'P 1'
#
loop_
_entity.id
_entity.type
_entity.pdbx_description
1 polymer ?
#
loop_
_entity_poly.entity_id
_entity_poly.type
_entity_poly.pdbx_seq_one_letter_code
_entity_poly.pdbx_strand_id
1 'polypeptide(L)'
;MANKNIDAMIEELKQVFPDNWGKADKGLSLDIIDISLSWYEEAGFMEDCLFEINFEYKANKASVVITSEKELRFELTDGYINDFADIGKIVQIIGKHLKKIDLSVL
;
A
#
# COMPACT_ATOMS: atom_id res chain seq x y z
N MET A 1 -13.68 -9.61 -7.35
CA MET A 1 -13.43 -8.76 -8.54
C MET A 1 -11.98 -8.94 -8.97
N ALA A 2 -11.61 -8.64 -10.22
CA ALA A 2 -10.19 -8.55 -10.59
C ALA A 2 -9.52 -7.40 -9.83
N ASN A 3 -8.25 -7.57 -9.45
CA ASN A 3 -7.48 -6.64 -8.60
C ASN A 3 -7.02 -5.37 -9.32
N LYS A 4 -7.88 -4.82 -10.18
CA LYS A 4 -7.57 -3.76 -11.14
C LYS A 4 -7.10 -2.46 -10.49
N ASN A 5 -7.61 -2.10 -9.32
CA ASN A 5 -7.26 -0.86 -8.63
C ASN A 5 -5.91 -1.02 -7.93
N ILE A 6 -5.67 -2.18 -7.34
CA ILE A 6 -4.38 -2.54 -6.75
C ILE A 6 -3.31 -2.70 -7.82
N ASP A 7 -3.60 -3.37 -8.93
CA ASP A 7 -2.69 -3.46 -10.08
C ASP A 7 -2.35 -2.07 -10.64
N ALA A 8 -3.36 -1.21 -10.83
CA ALA A 8 -3.14 0.15 -11.29
C ALA A 8 -2.34 1.00 -10.29
N MET A 9 -2.52 0.78 -8.98
CA MET A 9 -1.73 1.41 -7.94
C MET A 9 -0.26 0.98 -8.01
N ILE A 10 0.00 -0.32 -8.10
CA ILE A 10 1.34 -0.88 -8.22
C ILE A 10 2.04 -0.33 -9.47
N GLU A 11 1.35 -0.30 -10.61
CA GLU A 11 1.92 0.23 -11.85
C GLU A 11 2.24 1.73 -11.76
N GLU A 12 1.36 2.54 -11.14
CA GLU A 12 1.66 3.96 -10.91
C GLU A 12 2.85 4.14 -9.95
N LEU A 13 2.94 3.35 -8.89
CA LEU A 13 4.07 3.37 -7.95
C LEU A 13 5.38 2.97 -8.63
N LYS A 14 5.39 1.94 -9.49
CA LYS A 14 6.57 1.54 -10.27
C LYS A 14 7.02 2.63 -11.24
N GLN A 15 6.08 3.38 -11.84
CA GLN A 15 6.41 4.48 -12.73
C GLN A 15 7.02 5.68 -11.98
N VAL A 16 6.53 5.97 -10.78
CA VAL A 16 6.97 7.12 -9.98
C VAL A 16 8.24 6.82 -9.19
N PHE A 17 8.40 5.58 -8.72
CA PHE A 17 9.54 5.11 -7.91
C PHE A 17 10.16 3.83 -8.53
N PRO A 18 10.72 3.91 -9.75
CA PRO A 18 11.24 2.73 -10.46
C PRO A 18 12.53 2.19 -9.84
N ASP A 19 13.31 3.06 -9.20
CA ASP A 19 14.64 2.73 -8.72
C ASP A 19 14.58 1.74 -7.55
N ASN A 20 15.21 0.59 -7.73
CA ASN A 20 15.30 -0.46 -6.71
C ASN A 20 13.93 -0.95 -6.21
N TRP A 21 12.93 -1.05 -7.10
CA TRP A 21 11.63 -1.64 -6.78
C TRP A 21 11.77 -3.02 -6.10
N GLY A 22 11.01 -3.22 -5.03
CA GLY A 22 11.05 -4.43 -4.20
C GLY A 22 12.27 -4.52 -3.27
N LYS A 23 13.11 -3.49 -3.19
CA LYS A 23 14.26 -3.44 -2.26
C LYS A 23 14.04 -2.36 -1.22
N ALA A 24 13.45 -2.75 -0.09
CA ALA A 24 13.07 -1.86 1.01
C ALA A 24 14.18 -0.91 1.49
N ASP A 25 15.44 -1.35 1.50
CA ASP A 25 16.59 -0.58 1.97
C ASP A 25 17.05 0.53 1.00
N LYS A 26 16.65 0.45 -0.28
CA LYS A 26 17.17 1.30 -1.37
C LYS A 26 16.10 1.95 -2.24
N GLY A 27 14.87 1.45 -2.19
CA GLY A 27 13.75 1.88 -3.02
C GLY A 27 12.44 1.58 -2.32
N LEU A 28 11.37 1.43 -3.10
CA LEU A 28 10.02 1.12 -2.60
C LEU A 28 9.76 -0.39 -2.61
N SER A 29 9.29 -0.92 -1.49
CA SER A 29 8.73 -2.28 -1.36
C SER A 29 7.31 -2.20 -0.77
N LEU A 30 6.44 -3.13 -1.14
CA LEU A 30 5.05 -3.18 -0.72
C LEU A 30 4.70 -4.61 -0.27
N ASP A 31 3.91 -4.71 0.80
CA ASP A 31 3.19 -5.91 1.18
C ASP A 31 1.69 -5.57 1.26
N ILE A 32 0.87 -6.29 0.50
CA ILE A 32 -0.58 -6.08 0.43
C ILE A 32 -1.24 -7.20 1.20
N ILE A 33 -1.97 -6.83 2.25
CA ILE A 33 -2.52 -7.74 3.25
C ILE A 33 -4.04 -7.70 3.17
N ASP A 34 -4.65 -8.88 3.11
CA ASP A 34 -6.09 -9.03 3.19
C ASP A 34 -6.58 -9.30 4.63
N ILE A 35 -7.89 -9.25 4.85
CA ILE A 35 -8.54 -9.50 6.15
C ILE A 35 -8.35 -10.93 6.67
N SER A 36 -7.92 -11.87 5.84
CA SER A 36 -7.55 -13.21 6.28
C SER A 36 -6.14 -13.25 6.89
N LEU A 37 -5.45 -12.10 6.90
CA LEU A 37 -4.04 -11.93 7.29
C LEU A 37 -3.09 -12.81 6.46
N SER A 38 -3.51 -13.18 5.24
CA SER A 38 -2.70 -13.95 4.31
C SER A 38 -1.82 -13.01 3.48
N TRP A 39 -0.53 -13.35 3.36
CA TRP A 39 0.44 -12.66 2.51
C TRP A 39 0.25 -13.16 1.07
N TYR A 40 -0.08 -12.26 0.14
CA TYR A 40 -0.55 -12.70 -1.18
C TYR A 40 0.56 -12.82 -2.23
N GLU A 41 0.92 -14.06 -2.60
CA GLU A 41 1.60 -14.39 -3.87
C GLU A 41 0.54 -14.64 -4.96
N GLU A 42 0.09 -13.57 -5.63
CA GLU A 42 -0.62 -13.47 -6.92
C GLU A 42 -1.89 -14.31 -7.24
N ALA A 43 -2.26 -15.38 -6.53
CA ALA A 43 -3.38 -16.26 -6.91
C ALA A 43 -4.54 -16.26 -5.90
N GLY A 44 -5.46 -15.28 -5.99
CA GLY A 44 -6.74 -15.28 -5.26
C GLY A 44 -7.11 -14.01 -4.47
N PHE A 45 -6.26 -12.96 -4.48
CA PHE A 45 -6.54 -11.72 -3.76
C PHE A 45 -7.86 -11.11 -4.26
N MET A 46 -8.68 -10.61 -3.34
CA MET A 46 -9.90 -9.87 -3.63
C MET A 46 -9.78 -8.49 -2.98
N GLU A 47 -9.86 -7.42 -3.78
CA GLU A 47 -9.77 -6.03 -3.27
C GLU A 47 -10.77 -5.72 -2.14
N ASP A 48 -11.95 -6.35 -2.18
CA ASP A 48 -13.00 -6.20 -1.18
C ASP A 48 -12.60 -6.78 0.20
N CYS A 49 -11.51 -7.55 0.24
CA CYS A 49 -10.91 -8.12 1.44
C CYS A 49 -9.63 -7.39 1.86
N LEU A 50 -9.28 -6.25 1.25
CA LEU A 50 -8.07 -5.51 1.62
C LEU A 50 -8.13 -5.03 3.07
N PHE A 51 -7.06 -5.23 3.83
CA PHE A 51 -6.92 -4.79 5.21
C PHE A 51 -5.83 -3.73 5.37
N GLU A 52 -4.64 -3.98 4.82
CA GLU A 52 -3.48 -3.12 5.02
C GLU A 52 -2.57 -3.15 3.80
N ILE A 53 -1.98 -2.00 3.49
CA ILE A 53 -0.82 -1.91 2.60
C ILE A 53 0.36 -1.46 3.44
N ASN A 54 1.25 -2.40 3.72
CA ASN A 54 2.55 -2.11 4.30
C ASN A 54 3.51 -1.69 3.21
N PHE A 55 4.34 -0.68 3.48
CA PHE A 55 5.38 -0.28 2.56
C PHE A 55 6.65 0.16 3.26
N GLU A 56 7.76 -0.06 2.58
CA GLU A 56 9.07 0.42 3.00
C GLU A 56 9.67 1.28 1.88
N TYR A 57 10.19 2.45 2.23
CA TYR A 57 10.93 3.31 1.31
C TYR A 57 12.25 3.76 1.92
N LYS A 58 13.37 3.28 1.37
CA LYS A 58 14.73 3.56 1.87
C LYS A 58 14.86 3.34 3.39
N ALA A 59 14.42 2.18 3.85
CA ALA A 59 14.36 1.74 5.24
C ALA A 59 13.36 2.48 6.16
N ASN A 60 12.57 3.43 5.65
CA ASN A 60 11.43 3.99 6.39
C ASN A 60 10.23 3.08 6.21
N LYS A 61 9.61 2.64 7.30
CA LYS A 61 8.44 1.76 7.28
C LYS A 61 7.16 2.53 7.59
N ALA A 62 6.10 2.24 6.85
CA ALA A 62 4.82 2.86 7.02
C ALA A 62 3.71 1.95 6.49
N SER A 63 2.48 2.25 6.88
CA SER A 63 1.32 1.51 6.40
C SER A 63 0.11 2.39 6.14
N VAL A 64 -0.73 1.93 5.21
CA VAL A 64 -2.08 2.45 5.02
C VAL A 64 -3.05 1.34 5.42
N VAL A 65 -3.73 1.54 6.54
CA VAL A 65 -4.64 0.58 7.15
C VAL A 65 -6.08 0.96 6.84
N ILE A 66 -6.90 -0.01 6.47
CA ILE A 66 -8.36 0.13 6.41
C ILE A 66 -8.91 -0.20 7.79
N THR A 67 -9.51 0.78 8.45
CA THR A 67 -10.05 0.61 9.80
C THR A 67 -11.38 -0.16 9.77
N SER A 68 -11.81 -0.66 10.93
CA SER A 68 -13.15 -1.24 11.10
C SER A 68 -14.29 -0.27 10.77
N GLU A 69 -14.02 1.04 10.80
CA GLU A 69 -14.96 2.11 10.44
C GLU A 69 -14.95 2.42 8.93
N LYS A 70 -14.22 1.63 8.13
CA LYS A 70 -14.07 1.80 6.67
C LYS A 70 -13.38 3.11 6.31
N GLU A 71 -12.53 3.60 7.20
CA GLU A 71 -11.68 4.76 6.98
C GLU A 71 -10.26 4.34 6.63
N LEU A 72 -9.54 5.21 5.92
CA LEU A 72 -8.11 5.03 5.67
C LEU A 72 -7.31 5.70 6.79
N ARG A 73 -6.45 4.94 7.44
CA ARG A 73 -5.47 5.45 8.39
C ARG A 73 -4.08 5.30 7.81
N PHE A 74 -3.27 6.34 7.98
CA PHE A 74 -1.84 6.27 7.71
C PHE A 74 -1.08 6.11 9.03
N GLU A 75 -0.25 5.08 9.12
CA GLU A 75 0.59 4.80 10.29
C GLU A 75 2.06 4.81 9.88
N LEU A 76 2.89 5.45 10.71
CA LEU A 76 4.34 5.45 10.56
C LEU A 76 4.91 4.53 11.62
N THR A 77 5.73 3.57 11.23
CA THR A 77 6.46 2.76 12.20
C THR A 77 7.63 3.59 12.74
N ASP A 78 7.77 3.64 14.07
CA ASP A 78 8.72 4.47 14.84
C ASP A 78 10.01 4.89 14.12
N GLY A 79 10.37 6.18 14.22
CA GLY A 79 11.67 6.69 13.78
C GLY A 79 11.68 8.13 13.26
N TYR A 80 12.83 8.53 12.72
CA TYR A 80 13.01 9.78 11.97
C TYR A 80 12.86 9.51 10.48
N ILE A 81 12.04 10.32 9.80
CA ILE A 81 11.79 10.18 8.36
C ILE A 81 12.54 11.28 7.62
N ASN A 82 13.54 10.87 6.83
CA ASN A 82 14.31 11.81 6.00
C ASN A 82 13.66 12.05 4.64
N ASP A 83 12.82 11.11 4.16
CA ASP A 83 12.20 11.14 2.83
C ASP A 83 10.69 11.47 2.90
N PHE A 84 10.27 12.35 3.81
CA PHE A 84 8.85 12.57 4.12
C PHE A 84 8.01 13.01 2.90
N ALA A 85 8.60 13.78 1.99
CA ALA A 85 7.94 14.20 0.75
C ALA A 85 7.63 13.02 -0.17
N ASP A 86 8.57 12.08 -0.31
CA ASP A 86 8.39 10.87 -1.12
C ASP A 86 7.37 9.94 -0.46
N ILE A 87 7.45 9.75 0.86
CA ILE A 87 6.46 8.98 1.63
C ILE A 87 5.07 9.57 1.46
N GLY A 88 4.91 10.90 1.58
CA GLY A 88 3.64 11.57 1.35
C GLY A 88 3.09 11.33 -0.06
N LYS A 89 3.96 11.29 -1.07
CA LYS A 89 3.57 10.97 -2.45
C LYS A 89 3.16 9.50 -2.63
N ILE A 90 3.84 8.56 -1.97
CA ILE A 90 3.45 7.14 -1.94
C ILE A 90 2.03 7.01 -1.34
N VAL A 91 1.80 7.61 -0.17
CA VAL A 91 0.48 7.61 0.51
C VAL A 91 -0.60 8.23 -0.38
N GLN A 92 -0.29 9.32 -1.07
CA GLN A 92 -1.24 9.95 -2.00
C GLN A 92 -1.64 9.02 -3.15
N ILE A 93 -0.68 8.28 -3.72
CA ILE A 93 -0.95 7.32 -4.81
C ILE A 93 -1.79 6.16 -4.27
N ILE A 94 -1.45 5.61 -3.11
CA ILE A 94 -2.23 4.54 -2.45
C ILE A 94 -3.67 5.02 -2.23
N GLY A 95 -3.86 6.13 -1.53
CA GLY A 95 -5.19 6.67 -1.22
C GLY A 95 -6.02 7.00 -2.47
N LYS A 96 -5.39 7.46 -3.56
CA LYS A 96 -6.06 7.73 -4.85
C LYS A 96 -6.71 6.48 -5.45
N HIS A 97 -6.06 5.32 -5.33
CA HIS A 97 -6.59 4.07 -5.88
C HIS A 97 -7.52 3.35 -4.90
N LEU A 98 -7.24 3.38 -3.60
CA LEU A 98 -8.14 2.82 -2.58
C LEU A 98 -9.52 3.46 -2.59
N LYS A 99 -9.63 4.78 -2.88
CA LYS A 99 -10.91 5.47 -3.05
C LYS A 99 -11.83 4.89 -4.15
N LYS A 100 -11.31 4.04 -5.03
CA LYS A 100 -12.06 3.41 -6.13
C LYS A 100 -12.52 1.99 -5.79
N ILE A 101 -12.07 1.45 -4.66
CA ILE A 101 -12.49 0.15 -4.14
C ILE A 101 -13.74 0.37 -3.29
N ASP A 102 -14.75 -0.47 -3.47
CA ASP A 102 -15.94 -0.43 -2.63
C ASP A 102 -15.67 -1.13 -1.29
N LEU A 103 -15.16 -0.36 -0.33
CA LEU A 103 -14.88 -0.85 1.02
C LEU A 103 -16.16 -1.03 1.86
N SER A 104 -17.36 -0.76 1.30
CA SER A 104 -18.63 -0.92 2.03
C SER A 104 -19.03 -2.38 2.27
N VAL A 105 -18.36 -3.33 1.63
CA VAL A 105 -18.64 -4.77 1.72
C VAL A 105 -17.80 -5.50 2.77
N LEU A 106 -16.86 -4.80 3.44
CA LEU A 106 -16.14 -5.28 4.62
C LEU A 106 -17.03 -5.40 5.87
#